data_AF-A0A5C9EHC9-F1
#
_entry.id   AF-A0A5C9EHC9-F1
#
_cell.length_a   1.000
_cell.length_b   1.000
_cell.length_c   1.000
_cell.angle_alpha   90.00
_cell.angle_beta   90.00
_cell.angle_gamma   90.00
#
_symmetry.space_group_name_H-M   'P 1'
#
loop_
_entity.id
_entity.type
_entity.pdbx_description
1 polymer ?
#
loop_
_entity_poly.entity_id
_entity_poly.type
_entity_poly.pdbx_seq_one_letter_code
_entity_poly.pdbx_strand_id
1 'polypeptide(L)'
;MENIEKYSEKIFETKDHQEINDILLQLAQNPNQTCLEIVDQITQNFSEELLDKVNLNLVYLIGEIAKKYHLPEICIEYVIQAYDKSDRWVRNEIIKTLSKISGNQRIMNKIIDILIRALNDNYTKIKLSSLNLLLEETILPKSLLEHILRNINASNKDVVEKALEVLKHFYISKEDLFIALNYSDHYQILKKEGIRNLLVEYFSSVMNLENFRMKIAESDWDAHAKRLFLNEIDSYLKILLK
;
A
#
# COMPACT_ATOMS: atom_id res chain seq x y z
N MET A 1 24.74 21.47 14.88
CA MET A 1 25.82 20.72 14.19
C MET A 1 26.59 19.85 15.16
N GLU A 2 27.12 20.39 16.29
CA GLU A 2 27.89 19.61 17.29
C GLU A 2 27.29 18.26 17.74
N ASN A 3 25.96 18.14 17.82
CA ASN A 3 25.34 16.89 18.27
C ASN A 3 25.36 15.78 17.20
N ILE A 4 25.41 16.12 15.91
CA ILE A 4 25.30 15.14 14.80
C ILE A 4 26.64 14.48 14.53
N GLU A 5 27.73 15.25 14.53
CA GLU A 5 29.08 14.71 14.43
C GLU A 5 29.34 13.70 15.56
N LYS A 6 28.93 14.04 16.79
CA LYS A 6 28.99 13.13 17.94
C LYS A 6 28.16 11.86 17.74
N TYR A 7 26.95 11.96 17.18
CA TYR A 7 26.14 10.78 16.88
C TYR A 7 26.79 9.91 15.81
N SER A 8 27.33 10.54 14.77
CA SER A 8 28.05 9.87 13.69
C SER A 8 29.25 9.11 14.23
N GLU A 9 30.16 9.78 14.93
CA GLU A 9 31.33 9.15 15.57
C GLU A 9 30.92 7.94 16.41
N LYS A 10 29.91 8.12 17.28
CA LYS A 10 29.43 7.06 18.16
C LYS A 10 28.87 5.85 17.41
N ILE A 11 28.13 6.07 16.32
CA ILE A 11 27.58 5.00 15.46
C ILE A 11 28.70 4.17 14.82
N PHE A 12 29.78 4.80 14.37
CA PHE A 12 30.85 4.11 13.64
C PHE A 12 31.97 3.58 14.54
N GLU A 13 32.08 4.06 15.78
CA GLU A 13 32.99 3.51 16.79
C GLU A 13 32.41 2.28 17.49
N THR A 14 31.07 2.26 17.69
CA THR A 14 30.41 1.14 18.37
C THR A 14 30.15 -0.03 17.42
N LYS A 15 30.21 -1.26 17.97
CA LYS A 15 29.73 -2.48 17.29
C LYS A 15 28.42 -2.98 17.87
N ASP A 16 27.87 -2.28 18.86
CA ASP A 16 26.63 -2.66 19.52
C ASP A 16 25.43 -2.14 18.72
N HIS A 17 24.70 -3.08 18.11
CA HIS A 17 23.50 -2.75 17.34
C HIS A 17 22.39 -2.16 18.21
N GLN A 18 22.35 -2.41 19.52
CA GLN A 18 21.37 -1.79 20.41
C GLN A 18 21.66 -0.30 20.57
N GLU A 19 22.93 0.05 20.80
CA GLU A 19 23.35 1.44 20.91
C GLU A 19 23.11 2.22 19.61
N ILE A 20 23.40 1.62 18.46
CA ILE A 20 23.09 2.21 17.15
C ILE A 20 21.59 2.45 17.01
N ASN A 21 20.76 1.45 17.37
CA ASN A 21 19.30 1.57 17.31
C ASN A 21 18.77 2.70 18.21
N ASP A 22 19.30 2.85 19.42
CA ASP A 22 18.92 3.94 20.32
C ASP A 22 19.25 5.31 19.72
N ILE A 23 20.41 5.43 19.06
CA ILE A 23 20.80 6.67 18.38
C ILE A 23 19.87 6.95 17.20
N LEU A 24 19.56 5.96 16.36
CA LEU A 24 18.64 6.11 15.23
C LEU A 24 17.25 6.58 15.69
N LEU A 25 16.76 6.04 16.81
CA LEU A 25 15.50 6.47 17.42
C LEU A 25 15.56 7.90 17.95
N GLN A 26 16.67 8.31 18.57
CA GLN A 26 16.87 9.70 19.01
C GLN A 26 16.85 10.68 17.83
N LEU A 27 17.56 10.34 16.75
CA LEU A 27 17.55 11.15 15.52
C LEU A 27 16.15 11.26 14.92
N ALA A 28 15.38 10.16 14.94
CA ALA A 28 14.03 10.12 14.39
C ALA A 28 13.01 10.96 15.17
N GLN A 29 13.27 11.30 16.43
CA GLN A 29 12.40 12.21 17.20
C GLN A 29 12.45 13.65 16.68
N ASN A 30 13.62 14.09 16.20
CA ASN A 30 13.83 15.44 15.68
C ASN A 30 14.66 15.40 14.39
N PRO A 31 14.11 14.82 13.29
CA PRO A 31 14.87 14.63 12.06
C PRO A 31 15.18 15.98 11.44
N ASN A 32 16.40 16.09 10.92
CA ASN A 32 16.91 17.23 10.17
C ASN A 32 17.68 16.73 8.94
N GLN A 33 18.00 17.65 8.02
CA GLN A 33 18.63 17.29 6.74
C GLN A 33 20.01 16.63 6.91
N THR A 34 20.79 17.03 7.90
CA THR A 34 22.10 16.45 8.23
C THR A 34 22.01 14.98 8.69
N CYS A 35 20.84 14.50 9.11
CA CYS A 35 20.65 13.05 9.37
C CYS A 35 20.81 12.21 8.09
N LEU A 36 20.65 12.79 6.89
CA LEU A 36 20.90 12.10 5.62
C LEU A 36 22.35 11.65 5.47
N GLU A 37 23.31 12.41 6.02
CA GLU A 37 24.73 12.04 6.00
C GLU A 37 24.97 10.77 6.81
N ILE A 38 24.32 10.65 7.99
CA ILE A 38 24.37 9.45 8.82
C ILE A 38 23.72 8.26 8.08
N VAL A 39 22.56 8.47 7.47
CA VAL A 39 21.90 7.41 6.68
C VAL A 39 22.82 6.93 5.56
N ASP A 40 23.38 7.84 4.78
CA ASP A 40 24.29 7.52 3.67
C ASP A 40 25.48 6.71 4.17
N GLN A 41 26.16 7.18 5.20
CA GLN A 41 27.31 6.49 5.79
C GLN A 41 26.93 5.09 6.33
N ILE A 42 25.78 4.93 6.97
CA ILE A 42 25.33 3.60 7.45
C ILE A 42 25.11 2.67 6.25
N THR A 43 24.39 3.12 5.22
CA THR A 43 24.06 2.28 4.06
C THR A 43 25.28 1.87 3.24
N GLN A 44 26.37 2.66 3.28
CA GLN A 44 27.60 2.37 2.55
C GLN A 44 28.62 1.56 3.36
N ASN A 45 28.69 1.75 4.68
CA ASN A 45 29.81 1.22 5.48
C ASN A 45 29.43 0.03 6.37
N PHE A 46 28.15 -0.18 6.67
CA PHE A 46 27.74 -1.31 7.51
C PHE A 46 27.76 -2.62 6.72
N SER A 47 28.13 -3.71 7.40
CA SER A 47 27.95 -5.05 6.85
C SER A 47 26.46 -5.41 6.75
N GLU A 48 26.10 -6.33 5.86
CA GLU A 48 24.72 -6.81 5.71
C GLU A 48 24.15 -7.33 7.05
N GLU A 49 24.95 -8.08 7.82
CA GLU A 49 24.56 -8.58 9.14
C GLU A 49 24.22 -7.44 10.13
N LEU A 50 25.00 -6.36 10.12
CA LEU A 50 24.73 -5.24 11.02
C LEU A 50 23.53 -4.41 10.54
N LEU A 51 23.41 -4.21 9.22
CA LEU A 51 22.24 -3.56 8.62
C LEU A 51 20.96 -4.29 9.01
N ASP A 52 20.91 -5.62 8.90
CA ASP A 52 19.73 -6.41 9.29
C ASP A 52 19.29 -6.16 10.74
N LYS A 53 20.24 -5.95 11.66
CA LYS A 53 19.98 -5.70 13.08
C LYS A 53 19.48 -4.28 13.38
N VAL A 54 19.70 -3.33 12.48
CA VAL A 54 19.29 -1.92 12.66
C VAL A 54 18.26 -1.45 11.62
N ASN A 55 17.92 -2.31 10.66
CA ASN A 55 17.17 -1.94 9.46
C ASN A 55 15.81 -1.32 9.78
N LEU A 56 15.09 -1.86 10.77
CA LEU A 56 13.79 -1.33 11.18
C LEU A 56 13.89 0.16 11.57
N ASN A 57 14.86 0.51 12.42
CA ASN A 57 15.01 1.86 12.93
C ASN A 57 15.66 2.78 11.89
N LEU A 58 16.50 2.25 11.01
CA LEU A 58 17.04 3.01 9.88
C LEU A 58 15.93 3.39 8.89
N VAL A 59 15.09 2.44 8.49
CA VAL A 59 13.92 2.70 7.64
C VAL A 59 12.94 3.66 8.31
N TYR A 60 12.73 3.52 9.62
CA TYR A 60 11.91 4.46 10.40
C TYR A 60 12.48 5.88 10.36
N LEU A 61 13.78 6.05 10.63
CA LEU A 61 14.47 7.34 10.55
C LEU A 61 14.35 7.96 9.16
N ILE A 62 14.60 7.18 8.10
CA ILE A 62 14.43 7.64 6.71
C ILE A 62 13.02 8.17 6.48
N GLY A 63 12.00 7.46 6.97
CA GLY A 63 10.61 7.92 6.89
C GLY A 63 10.35 9.21 7.66
N GLU A 64 10.91 9.37 8.86
CA GLU A 64 10.76 10.61 9.63
C GLU A 64 11.47 11.81 8.97
N ILE A 65 12.62 11.60 8.34
CA ILE A 65 13.28 12.61 7.49
C ILE A 65 12.39 12.95 6.29
N ALA A 66 11.84 11.92 5.62
CA ALA A 66 11.02 12.07 4.42
C ALA A 66 9.76 12.90 4.63
N LYS A 67 9.24 13.01 5.86
CA LYS A 67 8.10 13.88 6.19
C LYS A 67 8.40 15.37 6.00
N LYS A 68 9.67 15.78 6.08
CA LYS A 68 10.09 17.18 6.10
C LYS A 68 11.00 17.56 4.93
N TYR A 69 11.70 16.59 4.36
CA TYR A 69 12.75 16.83 3.39
C TYR A 69 12.63 15.90 2.20
N HIS A 70 13.01 16.39 1.02
CA HIS A 70 13.23 15.55 -0.16
C HIS A 70 14.41 14.61 0.12
N LEU A 71 14.25 13.33 -0.20
CA LEU A 71 15.32 12.35 0.00
C LEU A 71 16.20 12.24 -1.25
N PRO A 72 17.51 12.00 -1.09
CA PRO A 72 18.38 11.55 -2.17
C PRO A 72 17.93 10.18 -2.71
N GLU A 73 18.23 9.91 -3.99
CA GLU A 73 17.84 8.67 -4.65
C GLU A 73 18.34 7.42 -3.92
N ILE A 74 19.59 7.45 -3.43
CA ILE A 74 20.20 6.33 -2.71
C ILE A 74 19.41 5.90 -1.47
N CYS A 75 18.78 6.84 -0.76
CA CYS A 75 17.93 6.53 0.39
C CYS A 75 16.63 5.82 -0.04
N ILE A 76 16.06 6.22 -1.18
CA ILE A 76 14.85 5.61 -1.73
C ILE A 76 15.18 4.19 -2.22
N GLU A 77 16.27 4.03 -2.95
CA GLU A 77 16.75 2.73 -3.45
C GLU A 77 17.03 1.77 -2.29
N TYR A 78 17.66 2.23 -1.21
CA TYR A 78 17.86 1.44 -0.01
C TYR A 78 16.53 0.90 0.55
N VAL A 79 15.53 1.77 0.74
CA VAL A 79 14.22 1.37 1.26
C VAL A 79 13.51 0.36 0.34
N ILE A 80 13.61 0.57 -0.98
CA ILE A 80 13.03 -0.32 -1.99
C ILE A 80 13.69 -1.70 -1.94
N GLN A 81 15.03 -1.75 -1.98
CA GLN A 81 15.80 -3.00 -2.00
C GLN A 81 15.68 -3.78 -0.70
N ALA A 82 15.52 -3.09 0.43
CA ALA A 82 15.34 -3.72 1.73
C ALA A 82 14.06 -4.56 1.81
N TYR A 83 13.04 -4.30 0.98
CA TYR A 83 11.72 -4.93 1.12
C TYR A 83 11.80 -6.46 1.03
N ASP A 84 12.43 -7.03 0.01
CA ASP A 84 12.35 -8.48 -0.26
C ASP A 84 13.23 -9.32 0.69
N LYS A 85 14.22 -8.71 1.34
CA LYS A 85 15.11 -9.37 2.31
C LYS A 85 14.58 -9.30 3.75
N SER A 86 13.55 -8.48 3.97
CA SER A 86 13.10 -8.09 5.30
C SER A 86 12.00 -8.98 5.86
N ASP A 87 11.97 -9.11 7.19
CA ASP A 87 10.83 -9.72 7.87
C ASP A 87 9.55 -8.87 7.76
N ARG A 88 8.43 -9.42 8.22
CA ARG A 88 7.11 -8.76 8.14
C ARG A 88 7.01 -7.42 8.87
N TRP A 89 7.79 -7.20 9.93
CA TRP A 89 7.76 -5.95 10.69
C TRP A 89 8.48 -4.85 9.94
N VAL A 90 9.67 -5.17 9.42
CA VAL A 90 10.46 -4.23 8.61
C VAL A 90 9.73 -3.94 7.29
N ARG A 91 9.18 -4.95 6.60
CA ARG A 91 8.38 -4.72 5.37
C ARG A 91 7.18 -3.80 5.60
N ASN A 92 6.51 -3.93 6.75
CA ASN A 92 5.42 -3.03 7.09
C ASN A 92 5.90 -1.60 7.32
N GLU A 93 7.05 -1.42 7.98
CA GLU A 93 7.63 -0.09 8.17
C GLU A 93 8.13 0.51 6.85
N ILE A 94 8.68 -0.30 5.94
CA ILE A 94 9.04 0.11 4.58
C ILE A 94 7.83 0.71 3.87
N ILE A 95 6.66 0.06 3.87
CA ILE A 95 5.45 0.61 3.22
C ILE A 95 5.05 1.96 3.84
N LYS A 96 5.08 2.10 5.16
CA LYS A 96 4.79 3.39 5.81
C LYS A 96 5.81 4.46 5.44
N THR A 97 7.09 4.10 5.37
CA THR A 97 8.16 5.00 4.94
C THR A 97 7.96 5.42 3.49
N LEU A 98 7.61 4.51 2.59
CA LEU A 98 7.25 4.84 1.21
C LEU A 98 6.05 5.79 1.13
N SER A 99 5.05 5.66 2.01
CA SER A 99 3.93 6.61 2.11
C SER A 99 4.42 8.02 2.43
N LYS A 100 5.25 8.14 3.48
CA LYS A 100 5.86 9.42 3.91
C LYS A 100 6.71 10.03 2.80
N ILE A 101 7.41 9.18 2.03
CA ILE A 101 8.19 9.60 0.87
C ILE A 101 7.26 10.12 -0.24
N SER A 102 6.22 9.37 -0.60
CA SER A 102 5.29 9.75 -1.67
C SER A 102 4.59 11.08 -1.40
N GLY A 103 4.30 11.37 -0.13
CA GLY A 103 3.74 12.65 0.30
C GLY A 103 4.62 13.88 0.03
N ASN A 104 5.94 13.71 -0.15
CA ASN A 104 6.87 14.81 -0.42
C ASN A 104 7.59 14.72 -1.77
N GLN A 105 7.60 13.56 -2.43
CA GLN A 105 8.26 13.37 -3.72
C GLN A 105 7.61 12.21 -4.51
N ARG A 106 7.50 12.37 -5.83
CA ARG A 106 6.82 11.38 -6.68
C ARG A 106 7.67 10.13 -6.86
N ILE A 107 7.25 9.03 -6.25
CA ILE A 107 7.96 7.73 -6.33
C ILE A 107 7.10 6.57 -6.85
N MET A 108 5.81 6.79 -7.14
CA MET A 108 4.86 5.73 -7.47
C MET A 108 5.40 4.72 -8.50
N ASN A 109 5.93 5.21 -9.63
CA ASN A 109 6.47 4.35 -10.69
C ASN A 109 7.62 3.44 -10.24
N LYS A 110 8.34 3.79 -9.16
CA LYS A 110 9.45 3.00 -8.61
C LYS A 110 8.98 1.93 -7.63
N ILE A 111 7.77 2.08 -7.06
CA ILE A 111 7.28 1.24 -5.97
C ILE A 111 6.08 0.36 -6.35
N ILE A 112 5.61 0.41 -7.61
CA ILE A 112 4.49 -0.42 -8.09
C ILE A 112 4.72 -1.89 -7.75
N ASP A 113 5.89 -2.44 -8.04
CA ASP A 113 6.16 -3.86 -7.81
C ASP A 113 6.16 -4.22 -6.31
N ILE A 114 6.61 -3.31 -5.45
CA ILE A 114 6.53 -3.47 -4.00
C ILE A 114 5.07 -3.45 -3.55
N LEU A 115 4.27 -2.51 -4.04
CA LEU A 115 2.84 -2.41 -3.71
C LEU A 115 2.07 -3.65 -4.18
N ILE A 116 2.40 -4.19 -5.35
CA ILE A 116 1.85 -5.48 -5.82
C ILE A 116 2.15 -6.57 -4.79
N ARG A 117 3.41 -6.74 -4.39
CA ARG A 117 3.77 -7.77 -3.39
C ARG A 117 3.08 -7.53 -2.05
N ALA A 118 3.03 -6.28 -1.60
CA ALA A 118 2.47 -5.88 -0.31
C ALA A 118 0.95 -6.07 -0.23
N LEU A 119 0.22 -5.79 -1.32
CA LEU A 119 -1.23 -6.05 -1.41
C LEU A 119 -1.57 -7.54 -1.40
N ASN A 120 -0.64 -8.40 -1.82
CA ASN A 120 -0.80 -9.86 -1.77
C ASN A 120 -0.15 -10.49 -0.52
N ASP A 121 0.41 -9.70 0.40
CA ASP A 121 1.13 -10.23 1.57
C ASP A 121 0.18 -10.94 2.56
N ASN A 122 0.63 -12.01 3.20
CA ASN A 122 -0.19 -12.72 4.19
C ASN A 122 -0.43 -11.93 5.47
N TYR A 123 0.37 -10.90 5.75
CA TYR A 123 0.24 -10.09 6.95
C TYR A 123 -0.68 -8.88 6.72
N THR A 124 -1.84 -8.90 7.36
CA THR A 124 -2.89 -7.87 7.26
C THR A 124 -2.38 -6.44 7.39
N LYS A 125 -1.42 -6.18 8.30
CA LYS A 125 -0.90 -4.81 8.50
C LYS A 125 -0.18 -4.26 7.26
N ILE A 126 0.53 -5.12 6.52
CA ILE A 126 1.22 -4.72 5.27
C ILE A 126 0.19 -4.34 4.22
N LYS A 127 -0.86 -5.16 4.05
CA LYS A 127 -1.97 -4.86 3.14
C LYS A 127 -2.63 -3.53 3.47
N LEU A 128 -2.99 -3.32 4.74
CA LEU A 128 -3.62 -2.08 5.20
C LEU A 128 -2.74 -0.86 4.97
N SER A 129 -1.44 -0.97 5.28
CA SER A 129 -0.48 0.12 5.05
C SER A 129 -0.36 0.44 3.55
N SER A 130 -0.41 -0.57 2.69
CA SER A 130 -0.33 -0.40 1.24
C SER A 130 -1.58 0.27 0.68
N LEU A 131 -2.76 -0.14 1.16
CA LEU A 131 -4.01 0.50 0.76
C LEU A 131 -4.11 1.95 1.26
N ASN A 132 -3.62 2.23 2.47
CA ASN A 132 -3.54 3.61 2.97
C ASN A 132 -2.62 4.47 2.10
N LEU A 133 -1.45 3.96 1.71
CA LEU A 133 -0.56 4.68 0.79
C LEU A 133 -1.29 5.03 -0.52
N LEU A 134 -2.07 4.09 -1.08
CA LEU A 134 -2.83 4.35 -2.30
C LEU A 134 -3.92 5.42 -2.13
N LEU A 135 -4.46 5.64 -0.94
CA LEU A 135 -5.42 6.72 -0.69
C LEU A 135 -4.76 8.10 -0.68
N GLU A 136 -3.46 8.18 -0.44
CA GLU A 136 -2.69 9.42 -0.50
C GLU A 136 -2.37 9.84 -1.95
N GLU A 137 -2.63 8.95 -2.91
CA GLU A 137 -2.31 9.16 -4.32
C GLU A 137 -3.45 9.80 -5.11
N THR A 138 -3.07 10.51 -6.16
CA THR A 138 -4.01 11.20 -7.06
C THR A 138 -4.39 10.37 -8.28
N ILE A 139 -3.54 9.41 -8.66
CA ILE A 139 -3.75 8.53 -9.82
C ILE A 139 -3.41 7.10 -9.39
N LEU A 140 -4.32 6.17 -9.66
CA LEU A 140 -4.08 4.75 -9.43
C LEU A 140 -3.41 4.11 -10.66
N PRO A 141 -2.19 3.56 -10.54
CA PRO A 141 -1.61 2.71 -11.58
C PRO A 141 -2.54 1.53 -11.91
N LYS A 142 -2.89 1.35 -13.18
CA LYS A 142 -3.81 0.30 -13.64
C LYS A 142 -3.39 -1.11 -13.22
N SER A 143 -2.08 -1.36 -13.13
CA SER A 143 -1.51 -2.65 -12.70
C SER A 143 -1.86 -3.03 -11.26
N LEU A 144 -2.27 -2.07 -10.41
CA LEU A 144 -2.63 -2.34 -9.01
C LEU A 144 -4.10 -2.73 -8.83
N LEU A 145 -4.95 -2.48 -9.83
CA LEU A 145 -6.39 -2.68 -9.72
C LEU A 145 -6.76 -4.14 -9.41
N GLU A 146 -6.18 -5.10 -10.11
CA GLU A 146 -6.40 -6.53 -9.83
C GLU A 146 -6.08 -6.87 -8.36
N HIS A 147 -4.98 -6.34 -7.83
CA HIS A 147 -4.55 -6.64 -6.47
C HIS A 147 -5.45 -5.99 -5.40
N ILE A 148 -6.02 -4.81 -5.70
CA ILE A 148 -7.04 -4.20 -4.85
C ILE A 148 -8.32 -5.04 -4.88
N LEU A 149 -8.75 -5.49 -6.07
CA LEU A 149 -9.93 -6.34 -6.22
C LEU A 149 -9.79 -7.70 -5.53
N ARG A 150 -8.59 -8.27 -5.48
CA ARG A 150 -8.32 -9.46 -4.66
C ARG A 150 -8.53 -9.21 -3.17
N ASN A 151 -8.26 -8.00 -2.67
CA ASN A 151 -8.42 -7.66 -1.26
C ASN A 151 -9.88 -7.45 -0.84
N ILE A 152 -10.79 -7.11 -1.75
CA ILE A 152 -12.23 -7.10 -1.42
C ILE A 152 -12.85 -8.50 -1.30
N ASN A 153 -12.13 -9.54 -1.74
CA ASN A 153 -12.47 -10.95 -1.46
C ASN A 153 -11.92 -11.45 -0.11
N ALA A 154 -11.19 -10.62 0.66
CA ALA A 154 -10.54 -11.05 1.89
C ALA A 154 -11.56 -11.37 2.99
N SER A 155 -11.18 -12.25 3.92
CA SER A 155 -11.97 -12.52 5.13
C SER A 155 -11.79 -11.46 6.21
N ASN A 156 -10.68 -10.71 6.17
CA ASN A 156 -10.43 -9.62 7.11
C ASN A 156 -11.23 -8.39 6.71
N LYS A 157 -12.17 -7.98 7.58
CA LYS A 157 -13.09 -6.88 7.33
C LYS A 157 -12.38 -5.54 7.11
N ASP A 158 -11.36 -5.23 7.92
CA ASP A 158 -10.63 -3.95 7.79
C ASP A 158 -9.95 -3.83 6.42
N VAL A 159 -9.39 -4.94 5.90
CA VAL A 159 -8.78 -4.98 4.56
C VAL A 159 -9.83 -4.77 3.47
N VAL A 160 -11.00 -5.39 3.60
CA VAL A 160 -12.10 -5.22 2.65
C VAL A 160 -12.57 -3.77 2.64
N GLU A 161 -12.88 -3.21 3.81
CA GLU A 161 -13.34 -1.82 3.94
C GLU A 161 -12.33 -0.85 3.35
N LYS A 162 -11.04 -1.03 3.67
CA LYS A 162 -9.99 -0.16 3.16
C LYS A 162 -9.79 -0.31 1.64
N ALA A 163 -9.92 -1.52 1.09
CA ALA A 163 -9.83 -1.75 -0.35
C ALA A 163 -11.02 -1.13 -1.11
N LEU A 164 -12.22 -1.19 -0.54
CA LEU A 164 -13.40 -0.52 -1.06
C LEU A 164 -13.25 1.01 -1.04
N GLU A 165 -12.66 1.56 0.02
CA GLU A 165 -12.34 2.99 0.12
C GLU A 165 -11.39 3.43 -1.01
N VAL A 166 -10.34 2.65 -1.28
CA VAL A 166 -9.42 2.89 -2.41
C VAL A 166 -10.19 2.86 -3.74
N LEU A 167 -11.05 1.86 -3.95
CA LEU A 167 -11.84 1.79 -5.18
C LEU A 167 -12.73 3.02 -5.33
N LYS A 168 -13.42 3.45 -4.26
CA LYS A 168 -14.30 4.63 -4.30
C LYS A 168 -13.55 5.93 -4.53
N HIS A 169 -12.33 6.03 -4.02
CA HIS A 169 -11.46 7.18 -4.23
C HIS A 169 -11.12 7.37 -5.72
N PHE A 170 -10.86 6.27 -6.44
CA PHE A 170 -10.43 6.33 -7.85
C PHE A 170 -11.55 6.08 -8.88
N TYR A 171 -12.61 5.38 -8.52
CA TYR A 171 -13.72 4.98 -9.40
C TYR A 171 -15.04 5.43 -8.78
N ILE A 172 -15.24 6.74 -8.66
CA ILE A 172 -16.36 7.34 -7.91
C ILE A 172 -17.71 6.91 -8.48
N SER A 173 -17.83 6.83 -9.81
CA SER A 173 -19.09 6.49 -10.47
C SER A 173 -19.22 4.99 -10.74
N LYS A 174 -20.47 4.54 -10.84
CA LYS A 174 -20.82 3.15 -11.21
C LYS A 174 -20.38 2.82 -12.64
N GLU A 175 -20.29 3.83 -13.49
CA GLU A 175 -19.74 3.71 -14.84
C GLU A 175 -18.25 3.41 -14.77
N ASP A 176 -17.50 4.21 -14.01
CA ASP A 176 -16.06 4.03 -13.85
C ASP A 176 -15.75 2.66 -13.24
N LEU A 177 -16.55 2.23 -12.25
CA LEU A 177 -16.45 0.87 -11.70
C LEU A 177 -16.69 -0.20 -12.78
N PHE A 178 -17.75 -0.06 -13.58
CA PHE A 178 -18.02 -1.02 -14.66
C PHE A 178 -16.87 -1.07 -15.67
N ILE A 179 -16.35 0.07 -16.09
CA ILE A 179 -15.19 0.17 -16.99
C ILE A 179 -13.96 -0.48 -16.35
N ALA A 180 -13.71 -0.23 -15.07
CA ALA A 180 -12.58 -0.80 -14.32
C ALA A 180 -12.67 -2.33 -14.20
N LEU A 181 -13.88 -2.87 -14.01
CA LEU A 181 -14.14 -4.31 -13.98
C LEU A 181 -13.96 -4.95 -15.35
N ASN A 182 -14.31 -4.26 -16.44
CA ASN A 182 -14.11 -4.72 -17.81
C ASN A 182 -12.63 -4.68 -18.24
N TYR A 183 -11.84 -3.77 -17.67
CA TYR A 183 -10.44 -3.65 -18.03
C TYR A 183 -9.70 -4.95 -17.67
N SER A 184 -9.09 -5.58 -18.67
CA SER A 184 -8.36 -6.86 -18.53
C SER A 184 -9.16 -7.95 -17.80
N ASP A 185 -10.47 -8.00 -18.03
CA ASP A 185 -11.38 -8.99 -17.45
C ASP A 185 -11.35 -9.10 -15.93
N HIS A 186 -11.06 -7.99 -15.25
CA HIS A 186 -10.93 -7.94 -13.79
C HIS A 186 -12.20 -8.40 -13.03
N TYR A 187 -13.37 -8.36 -13.66
CA TYR A 187 -14.59 -8.93 -13.10
C TYR A 187 -14.45 -10.42 -12.73
N GLN A 188 -13.56 -11.18 -13.38
CA GLN A 188 -13.30 -12.60 -13.09
C GLN A 188 -12.59 -12.83 -11.75
N ILE A 189 -11.92 -11.81 -11.21
CA ILE A 189 -11.19 -11.91 -9.94
C ILE A 189 -12.15 -12.06 -8.76
N LEU A 190 -13.36 -11.54 -8.90
CA LEU A 190 -14.29 -11.36 -7.79
C LEU A 190 -15.02 -12.64 -7.45
N LYS A 191 -14.96 -12.99 -6.18
CA LYS A 191 -15.76 -14.06 -5.58
C LYS A 191 -17.10 -13.48 -5.13
N LYS A 192 -18.01 -14.38 -4.80
CA LYS A 192 -19.33 -14.04 -4.25
C LYS A 192 -19.27 -12.96 -3.17
N GLU A 193 -18.34 -13.08 -2.22
CA GLU A 193 -18.15 -12.12 -1.13
C GLU A 193 -17.69 -10.75 -1.65
N GLY A 194 -16.71 -10.71 -2.55
CA GLY A 194 -16.23 -9.46 -3.15
C GLY A 194 -17.30 -8.76 -3.99
N ILE A 195 -18.12 -9.52 -4.73
CA ILE A 195 -19.26 -8.97 -5.47
C ILE A 195 -20.25 -8.32 -4.49
N ARG A 196 -20.64 -9.02 -3.43
CA ARG A 196 -21.54 -8.46 -2.40
C ARG A 196 -20.98 -7.19 -1.78
N ASN A 197 -19.69 -7.18 -1.47
CA ASN A 197 -19.01 -6.02 -0.91
C ASN A 197 -19.10 -4.82 -1.87
N LEU A 198 -18.87 -5.02 -3.18
CA LEU A 198 -19.08 -3.96 -4.18
C LEU A 198 -20.54 -3.51 -4.28
N LEU A 199 -21.49 -4.46 -4.28
CA LEU A 199 -22.91 -4.14 -4.40
C LEU A 199 -23.38 -3.26 -3.25
N VAL A 200 -23.06 -3.63 -2.01
CA VAL A 200 -23.39 -2.85 -0.82
C VAL A 200 -22.74 -1.47 -0.85
N GLU A 201 -21.48 -1.40 -1.29
CA GLU A 201 -20.72 -0.16 -1.24
C GLU A 201 -21.16 0.86 -2.30
N TYR A 202 -21.50 0.40 -3.51
CA TYR A 202 -21.79 1.28 -4.65
C TYR A 202 -23.28 1.48 -4.94
N PHE A 203 -24.16 0.55 -4.53
CA PHE A 203 -25.52 0.49 -5.03
C PHE A 203 -26.56 0.60 -3.91
N SER A 204 -26.83 1.82 -3.46
CA SER A 204 -27.88 2.10 -2.48
C SER A 204 -29.29 2.25 -3.06
N SER A 205 -29.47 2.19 -4.38
CA SER A 205 -30.79 2.35 -5.02
C SER A 205 -31.07 1.25 -6.06
N VAL A 206 -32.33 0.81 -6.07
CA VAL A 206 -32.85 -0.21 -7.00
C VAL A 206 -32.59 0.21 -8.46
N MET A 207 -32.91 1.45 -8.81
CA MET A 207 -32.72 1.97 -10.18
C MET A 207 -31.26 1.87 -10.65
N ASN A 208 -30.30 2.24 -9.80
CA ASN A 208 -28.89 2.16 -10.17
C ASN A 208 -28.40 0.72 -10.29
N LEU A 209 -28.91 -0.16 -9.42
CA LEU A 209 -28.58 -1.57 -9.44
C LEU A 209 -29.13 -2.27 -10.69
N GLU A 210 -30.36 -1.96 -11.10
CA GLU A 210 -30.96 -2.46 -12.35
C GLU A 210 -30.20 -1.99 -13.60
N ASN A 211 -29.76 -0.72 -13.63
CA ASN A 211 -28.94 -0.22 -14.75
C ASN A 211 -27.62 -0.99 -14.86
N PHE A 212 -26.96 -1.27 -13.73
CA PHE A 212 -25.72 -2.06 -13.72
C PHE A 212 -25.96 -3.52 -14.08
N ARG A 213 -27.07 -4.11 -13.62
CA ARG A 213 -27.53 -5.44 -14.00
C ARG A 213 -27.70 -5.58 -15.51
N MET A 214 -28.35 -4.61 -16.15
CA MET A 214 -28.56 -4.58 -17.61
C MET A 214 -27.23 -4.53 -18.36
N LYS A 215 -26.30 -3.67 -17.93
CA LYS A 215 -24.95 -3.62 -18.53
C LYS A 215 -24.20 -4.95 -18.43
N ILE A 216 -24.30 -5.65 -17.30
CA ILE A 216 -23.68 -6.97 -17.15
C ILE A 216 -24.37 -8.02 -18.04
N ALA A 217 -25.69 -7.93 -18.20
CA ALA A 217 -26.41 -8.84 -19.08
C ALA A 217 -25.97 -8.66 -20.56
N GLU A 218 -25.82 -7.41 -20.98
CA GLU A 218 -25.45 -6.99 -22.34
C GLU A 218 -23.95 -7.07 -22.64
N SER A 219 -23.09 -7.23 -21.63
CA SER A 219 -21.63 -7.29 -21.84
C SER A 219 -21.17 -8.60 -22.50
N ASP A 220 -19.93 -8.61 -22.98
CA ASP A 220 -19.28 -9.83 -23.48
C ASP A 220 -18.60 -10.65 -22.36
N TRP A 221 -19.02 -10.46 -21.10
CA TRP A 221 -18.44 -11.20 -19.97
C TRP A 221 -18.63 -12.71 -20.14
N ASP A 222 -17.65 -13.46 -19.66
CA ASP A 222 -17.74 -14.91 -19.64
C ASP A 222 -19.00 -15.37 -18.89
N ALA A 223 -19.56 -16.49 -19.35
CA ALA A 223 -20.84 -16.98 -18.86
C ALA A 223 -20.83 -17.30 -17.36
N HIS A 224 -19.68 -17.71 -16.81
CA HIS A 224 -19.56 -18.04 -15.40
C HIS A 224 -19.61 -16.79 -14.53
N ALA A 225 -18.74 -15.80 -14.80
CA ALA A 225 -18.70 -14.56 -14.03
C ALA A 225 -19.98 -13.74 -14.21
N LYS A 226 -20.52 -13.66 -15.43
CA LYS A 226 -21.81 -13.01 -15.69
C LYS A 226 -22.93 -13.59 -14.83
N ARG A 227 -23.07 -14.92 -14.83
CA ARG A 227 -24.07 -15.61 -14.00
C ARG A 227 -23.85 -15.36 -12.52
N LEU A 228 -22.59 -15.40 -12.06
CA LEU A 228 -22.27 -15.15 -10.65
C LEU A 228 -22.70 -13.74 -10.22
N PHE A 229 -22.36 -12.71 -10.99
CA PHE A 229 -22.76 -11.33 -10.71
C PHE A 229 -24.27 -11.14 -10.73
N LEU A 230 -24.94 -11.61 -11.78
CA LEU A 230 -26.40 -11.45 -11.90
C LEU A 230 -27.14 -12.13 -10.73
N ASN A 231 -26.69 -13.30 -10.29
CA ASN A 231 -27.27 -13.98 -9.13
C ASN A 231 -27.11 -13.19 -7.83
N GLU A 232 -25.94 -12.57 -7.61
CA GLU A 232 -25.71 -11.74 -6.42
C GLU A 232 -26.46 -10.41 -6.50
N ILE A 233 -26.61 -9.82 -7.69
CA ILE A 233 -27.46 -8.64 -7.91
C ILE A 233 -28.92 -8.96 -7.60
N ASP A 234 -29.46 -10.06 -8.14
CA ASP A 234 -30.85 -10.48 -7.90
C ASP A 234 -31.11 -10.78 -6.42
N SER A 235 -30.10 -11.30 -5.72
CA SER A 235 -30.16 -11.52 -4.27
C SER A 235 -30.17 -10.19 -3.51
N TYR A 236 -29.37 -9.21 -3.93
CA TYR A 236 -29.27 -7.90 -3.29
C TYR A 236 -30.49 -7.00 -3.59
N LEU A 237 -31.07 -7.06 -4.79
CA LEU A 237 -32.33 -6.39 -5.15
C LEU A 237 -33.46 -6.76 -4.19
N LYS A 238 -33.58 -8.05 -3.83
CA LYS A 238 -34.58 -8.52 -2.86
C LYS A 238 -34.37 -7.95 -1.46
N ILE A 239 -33.15 -7.52 -1.12
CA ILE A 239 -32.86 -6.86 0.16
C ILE A 239 -33.28 -5.39 0.10
N LEU A 240 -33.00 -4.70 -1.02
CA LEU A 240 -33.36 -3.28 -1.20
C LEU A 240 -34.88 -3.03 -1.34
N LEU A 241 -35.65 -4.04 -1.77
CA LEU A 241 -37.11 -3.94 -1.92
C LEU A 241 -37.89 -4.25 -0.64
N LYS A 242 -37.21 -4.63 0.45
CA LYS A 242 -37.80 -4.86 1.76
C LYS A 242 -37.67 -3.63 2.64
#